data_AF-A0A5C6RUW4-F1
#
_entry.id   AF-A0A5C6RUW4-F1
#
_cell.length_a   1.000
_cell.length_b   1.000
_cell.length_c   1.000
_cell.angle_alpha   90.00
_cell.angle_beta   90.00
_cell.angle_gamma   90.00
#
_symmetry.space_group_name_H-M   'P 1'
#
loop_
_entity.id
_entity.type
_entity.pdbx_description
1 polymer ?
#
loop_
_entity_poly.entity_id
_entity_poly.type
_entity_poly.pdbx_seq_one_letter_code
_entity_poly.pdbx_strand_id
1 'polypeptide(L)'
;MDILEFANSSYSVNLRKLTRKSRLGFGYKEIKEIRIQDILIMNKHKELIKIYFGLDKITFMDDILDELGISEEMRIEKPGKIKDLEERNKIVAQALETVKEQKKIEVAAFREMAKEMREELKKEQE
;
A
#
# COMPACT_ATOMS: atom_id res chain seq x y z
N MET A 1 -23.07 -28.71 -25.18
CA MET A 1 -22.37 -27.59 -24.54
C MET A 1 -22.13 -28.01 -23.11
N ASP A 2 -20.90 -28.43 -22.82
CA ASP A 2 -20.55 -29.17 -21.60
C ASP A 2 -20.51 -28.24 -20.38
N ILE A 3 -21.02 -28.74 -19.26
CA ILE A 3 -21.09 -28.04 -17.97
C ILE A 3 -19.68 -27.66 -17.45
N LEU A 4 -18.64 -28.29 -18.01
CA LEU A 4 -17.23 -28.03 -17.73
C LEU A 4 -16.67 -26.78 -18.45
N GLU A 5 -17.28 -26.31 -19.53
CA GLU A 5 -16.85 -25.07 -20.20
C GLU A 5 -17.27 -23.81 -19.42
N PHE A 6 -18.35 -23.87 -18.64
CA PHE A 6 -18.80 -22.74 -17.82
C PHE A 6 -17.85 -22.46 -16.65
N ALA A 7 -17.17 -23.48 -16.11
CA ALA A 7 -16.14 -23.32 -15.09
C ALA A 7 -14.85 -22.69 -15.65
N ASN A 8 -14.61 -22.82 -16.95
CA ASN A 8 -13.47 -22.25 -17.66
C ASN A 8 -13.77 -20.93 -18.37
N SER A 9 -14.98 -20.36 -18.20
CA SER A 9 -15.24 -18.94 -18.49
C SER A 9 -14.56 -18.04 -17.43
N SER A 10 -13.29 -18.29 -17.16
CA SER A 10 -12.44 -17.39 -16.39
C SER A 10 -12.24 -16.16 -17.25
N TYR A 11 -13.05 -15.12 -16.97
CA TYR A 11 -12.90 -13.78 -17.49
C TYR A 11 -11.41 -13.44 -17.68
N SER A 12 -11.05 -13.07 -18.91
CA SER A 12 -9.75 -12.57 -19.35
C SER A 12 -8.87 -12.08 -18.20
N VAL A 13 -7.79 -12.83 -17.97
CA VAL A 13 -6.93 -12.83 -16.77
C VAL A 13 -5.94 -11.66 -16.78
N ASN A 14 -6.42 -10.43 -16.91
CA ASN A 14 -5.53 -9.27 -16.93
C ASN A 14 -5.13 -8.87 -15.51
N LEU A 15 -3.83 -8.77 -15.27
CA LEU A 15 -3.27 -8.23 -14.04
C LEU A 15 -3.75 -6.79 -13.86
N ARG A 16 -4.47 -6.51 -12.78
CA ARG A 16 -4.94 -5.16 -12.48
C ARG A 16 -3.85 -4.38 -11.75
N LYS A 17 -3.23 -3.41 -12.42
CA LYS A 17 -2.30 -2.43 -11.80
C LYS A 17 -3.10 -1.23 -11.29
N LEU A 18 -3.15 -1.06 -9.97
CA LEU A 18 -3.89 -0.01 -9.29
C LEU A 18 -3.03 1.25 -9.13
N THR A 19 -3.59 2.40 -9.48
CA THR A 19 -2.99 3.73 -9.33
C THR A 19 -3.57 4.48 -8.12
N ARG A 20 -2.99 5.61 -7.72
CA ARG A 20 -3.47 6.42 -6.59
C ARG A 20 -4.94 6.82 -6.69
N LYS A 21 -5.40 7.14 -7.90
CA LYS A 21 -6.79 7.51 -8.21
C LYS A 21 -7.72 6.31 -8.37
N SER A 22 -7.17 5.09 -8.46
CA SER A 22 -7.97 3.89 -8.63
C SER A 22 -8.80 3.61 -7.37
N ARG A 23 -10.03 3.15 -7.56
CA ARG A 23 -10.86 2.61 -6.48
C ARG A 23 -10.54 1.13 -6.32
N LEU A 24 -10.54 0.65 -5.08
CA LEU A 24 -10.24 -0.75 -4.79
C LEU A 24 -11.24 -1.66 -5.53
N GLY A 25 -12.54 -1.38 -5.43
CA GLY A 25 -13.61 -2.06 -6.19
C GLY A 25 -13.94 -3.48 -5.71
N PHE A 26 -13.15 -4.04 -4.79
CA PHE A 26 -13.32 -5.35 -4.16
C PHE A 26 -12.88 -5.28 -2.69
N GLY A 27 -13.23 -6.29 -1.89
CA GLY A 27 -12.95 -6.32 -0.44
C GLY A 27 -14.12 -5.86 0.44
N TYR A 28 -13.84 -5.54 1.70
CA TYR A 28 -14.85 -5.14 2.69
C TYR A 28 -15.54 -3.83 2.30
N LYS A 29 -16.83 -3.68 2.65
CA LYS A 29 -17.67 -2.50 2.30
C LYS A 29 -16.97 -1.17 2.60
N GLU A 30 -16.20 -1.11 3.70
CA GLU A 30 -15.51 0.10 4.16
C GLU A 30 -14.33 0.54 3.28
N ILE A 31 -13.72 -0.36 2.50
CA ILE A 31 -12.56 -0.02 1.64
C ILE A 31 -12.87 -0.18 0.14
N LYS A 32 -13.99 -0.84 -0.19
CA LYS A 32 -14.39 -1.17 -1.56
C LYS A 32 -14.52 0.08 -2.44
N GLU A 33 -15.13 1.13 -1.92
CA GLU A 33 -15.45 2.34 -2.70
C GLU A 33 -14.43 3.46 -2.50
N ILE A 34 -13.42 3.26 -1.67
CA ILE A 34 -12.41 4.26 -1.35
C ILE A 34 -11.28 4.20 -2.41
N ARG A 35 -10.68 5.35 -2.72
CA ARG A 35 -9.50 5.43 -3.60
C ARG A 35 -8.24 5.05 -2.85
N ILE A 36 -7.25 4.49 -3.54
CA ILE A 36 -5.97 4.11 -2.90
C ILE A 36 -5.34 5.30 -2.16
N GLN A 37 -5.37 6.50 -2.76
CA GLN A 37 -4.88 7.73 -2.13
C GLN A 37 -5.55 8.00 -0.77
N ASP A 38 -6.87 7.87 -0.68
CA ASP A 38 -7.59 8.14 0.56
C ASP A 38 -7.26 7.06 1.62
N ILE A 39 -7.04 5.80 1.21
CA ILE A 39 -6.62 4.70 2.10
C ILE A 39 -5.24 4.97 2.72
N LEU A 40 -4.30 5.49 1.91
CA LEU A 40 -2.96 5.89 2.37
C LEU A 40 -3.07 7.02 3.41
N ILE A 41 -3.88 8.06 3.12
CA ILE A 41 -4.14 9.18 4.06
C ILE A 41 -4.78 8.69 5.37
N MET A 42 -5.71 7.73 5.30
CA MET A 42 -6.36 7.12 6.46
C MET A 42 -5.44 6.20 7.28
N ASN A 43 -4.15 6.10 6.92
CA ASN A 43 -3.16 5.24 7.56
C ASN A 43 -3.52 3.74 7.53
N LYS A 44 -4.33 3.32 6.55
CA LYS A 44 -4.76 1.93 6.36
C LYS A 44 -3.79 1.13 5.47
N HIS A 45 -2.50 1.46 5.52
CA HIS A 45 -1.42 0.83 4.75
C HIS A 45 -1.40 -0.72 4.90
N LYS A 46 -1.70 -1.22 6.11
CA LYS A 46 -1.76 -2.68 6.39
C LYS A 46 -2.69 -3.44 5.45
N GLU A 47 -3.84 -2.85 5.10
CA GLU A 47 -4.80 -3.53 4.23
C GLU A 47 -4.30 -3.57 2.78
N LEU A 48 -3.66 -2.50 2.30
CA LEU A 48 -3.05 -2.48 0.96
C LEU A 48 -1.91 -3.50 0.83
N ILE A 49 -1.05 -3.61 1.85
CA ILE A 49 0.06 -4.59 1.86
C ILE A 49 -0.50 -6.03 1.88
N LYS A 50 -1.53 -6.31 2.70
CA LYS A 50 -2.19 -7.63 2.71
C LYS A 50 -2.80 -7.98 1.35
N ILE A 51 -3.43 -7.00 0.70
CA ILE A 51 -4.02 -7.17 -0.64
C ILE A 51 -2.92 -7.49 -1.65
N TYR A 52 -1.79 -6.78 -1.60
CA TYR A 52 -0.65 -7.02 -2.47
C TYR A 52 -0.14 -8.46 -2.35
N PHE A 53 0.12 -8.96 -1.15
CA PHE A 53 0.66 -10.32 -0.98
C PHE A 53 -0.41 -11.43 -1.05
N GLY A 54 -1.68 -11.09 -0.79
CA GLY A 54 -2.78 -12.06 -0.70
C GLY A 54 -3.49 -12.33 -2.02
N LEU A 55 -3.50 -11.39 -2.96
CA LEU A 55 -4.19 -11.52 -4.25
C LEU A 55 -3.21 -11.73 -5.39
N ASP A 56 -3.50 -12.66 -6.30
CA ASP A 56 -2.62 -13.06 -7.40
C ASP A 56 -2.66 -12.08 -8.59
N LYS A 57 -3.85 -11.52 -8.89
CA LYS A 57 -4.12 -10.73 -10.10
C LYS A 57 -4.12 -9.22 -9.89
N ILE A 58 -3.67 -8.75 -8.73
CA ILE A 58 -3.64 -7.33 -8.39
C ILE A 58 -2.22 -6.92 -8.01
N THR A 59 -1.81 -5.79 -8.55
CA THR A 59 -0.57 -5.11 -8.17
C THR A 59 -0.83 -3.61 -8.03
N PHE A 60 0.09 -2.90 -7.39
CA PHE A 60 0.07 -1.46 -7.29
C PHE A 60 1.14 -0.85 -8.20
N MET A 61 1.06 0.45 -8.43
CA MET A 61 2.16 1.18 -9.03
C MET A 61 3.36 1.26 -8.07
N ASP A 62 4.55 1.39 -8.63
CA ASP A 62 5.81 1.32 -7.89
C ASP A 62 5.89 2.46 -6.85
N ASP A 63 5.37 3.65 -7.17
CA ASP A 63 5.24 4.78 -6.25
C ASP A 63 4.36 4.48 -5.02
N ILE A 64 3.38 3.59 -5.16
CA ILE A 64 2.51 3.17 -4.06
C ILE A 64 3.19 2.07 -3.25
N LEU A 65 3.92 1.16 -3.90
CA LEU A 65 4.68 0.11 -3.22
C LEU A 65 5.77 0.72 -2.32
N ASP A 66 6.44 1.75 -2.83
CA ASP A 66 7.45 2.50 -2.08
C ASP A 66 6.85 3.20 -0.86
N GLU A 67 5.69 3.86 -1.02
CA GLU A 67 4.95 4.49 0.09
C GLU A 67 4.42 3.47 1.10
N LEU A 68 4.17 2.22 0.67
CA LEU A 68 3.79 1.11 1.54
C LEU A 68 4.99 0.44 2.23
N GLY A 69 6.22 0.90 1.99
CA GLY A 69 7.43 0.31 2.56
C GLY A 69 7.76 -1.07 2.01
N ILE A 70 7.25 -1.42 0.82
CA ILE A 70 7.56 -2.67 0.13
C ILE A 70 8.76 -2.40 -0.78
N SER A 71 9.96 -2.74 -0.28
CA SER A 71 11.19 -2.61 -1.07
C SER A 71 11.17 -3.53 -2.28
N GLU A 72 12.01 -3.24 -3.28
CA GLU A 72 12.13 -4.05 -4.50
C GLU A 72 12.42 -5.53 -4.20
N GLU A 73 13.17 -5.80 -3.13
CA GLU A 73 13.51 -7.15 -2.67
C GLU A 73 12.28 -7.92 -2.11
N MET A 74 11.30 -7.20 -1.57
CA MET A 74 10.05 -7.78 -1.07
C MET A 74 8.98 -7.93 -2.17
N ARG A 75 9.23 -7.37 -3.37
CA ARG A 75 8.28 -7.46 -4.47
C ARG A 75 8.27 -8.89 -5.00
N ILE A 76 7.06 -9.40 -5.22
CA ILE A 76 6.84 -10.74 -5.77
C ILE A 76 6.48 -10.65 -7.24
N GLU A 77 6.97 -11.59 -8.05
CA GLU A 77 6.58 -11.71 -9.45
C GLU A 77 5.09 -12.09 -9.53
N LYS A 78 4.33 -11.27 -10.25
CA LYS A 78 2.89 -11.46 -10.45
C LYS A 78 2.62 -12.06 -11.84
N PRO A 79 1.70 -13.03 -11.98
CA PRO A 79 0.73 -13.49 -10.99
C PRO A 79 1.33 -14.46 -9.95
N GLY A 80 1.17 -14.12 -8.67
CA GLY A 80 1.75 -14.85 -7.55
C GLY A 80 1.14 -14.41 -6.23
N LYS A 81 0.93 -15.34 -5.30
CA LYS A 81 0.43 -15.06 -3.95
C LYS A 81 1.20 -15.87 -2.93
N ILE A 82 1.39 -15.32 -1.74
CA ILE A 82 1.92 -16.07 -0.61
C ILE A 82 0.79 -16.95 -0.09
N LYS A 83 0.91 -18.26 -0.32
CA LYS A 83 -0.09 -19.24 0.14
C LYS A 83 -0.06 -19.39 1.65
N ASP A 84 1.13 -19.26 2.24
CA ASP A 84 1.32 -19.34 3.68
C ASP A 84 0.86 -18.06 4.38
N LEU A 85 -0.06 -18.22 5.32
CA LEU A 85 -0.67 -17.11 6.05
C LEU A 85 0.30 -16.47 7.05
N GLU A 86 1.18 -17.27 7.66
CA GLU A 86 2.12 -16.80 8.69
C GLU A 86 3.27 -16.05 8.05
N GLU A 87 3.86 -16.61 6.99
CA GLU A 87 4.90 -15.97 6.18
C GLU A 87 4.42 -14.63 5.64
N ARG A 88 3.20 -14.60 5.08
CA ARG A 88 2.58 -13.35 4.62
C ARG A 88 2.48 -12.33 5.75
N ASN A 89 2.03 -12.74 6.93
CA ASN A 89 1.89 -11.83 8.06
C ASN A 89 3.23 -11.29 8.56
N LYS A 90 4.30 -12.10 8.51
CA LYS A 90 5.67 -11.66 8.84
C LYS A 90 6.14 -10.57 7.88
N ILE A 91 5.99 -10.78 6.57
CA ILE A 91 6.39 -9.80 5.54
C ILE A 91 5.56 -8.52 5.67
N VAL A 92 4.23 -8.66 5.88
CA VAL A 92 3.35 -7.51 6.14
C VAL A 92 3.78 -6.73 7.37
N ALA A 93 4.19 -7.41 8.44
CA ALA A 93 4.66 -6.77 9.67
C ALA A 93 5.99 -6.02 9.44
N GLN A 94 6.91 -6.62 8.67
CA GLN A 94 8.18 -6.01 8.32
C GLN A 94 7.98 -4.72 7.50
N ALA A 95 7.17 -4.78 6.44
CA ALA A 95 6.84 -3.60 5.63
C ALA A 95 6.18 -2.49 6.47
N LEU A 96 5.33 -2.86 7.43
CA LEU A 96 4.72 -1.89 8.35
C LEU A 96 5.72 -1.23 9.32
N GLU A 97 6.77 -1.93 9.74
CA GLU A 97 7.83 -1.32 10.55
C GLU A 97 8.59 -0.28 9.72
N THR A 98 8.94 -0.60 8.47
CA THR A 98 9.61 0.33 7.56
C THR A 98 8.80 1.62 7.36
N VAL A 99 7.49 1.51 7.12
CA VAL A 99 6.60 2.70 7.01
C VAL A 99 6.57 3.52 8.30
N LYS A 100 6.57 2.86 9.47
CA LYS A 100 6.59 3.57 10.77
C LYS A 100 7.91 4.30 10.99
N GLU A 101 9.03 3.70 10.61
CA GLU A 101 10.35 4.33 10.72
C GLU A 101 10.46 5.57 9.84
N GLN A 102 10.06 5.45 8.57
CA GLN A 102 10.00 6.59 7.64
C GLN A 102 9.15 7.74 8.22
N LYS A 103 7.95 7.42 8.70
CA LYS A 103 7.05 8.42 9.29
C LYS A 103 7.63 9.09 10.54
N LYS A 104 8.40 8.37 11.36
CA LYS A 104 9.10 8.96 12.52
C LYS A 104 10.18 9.94 12.08
N ILE A 105 10.95 9.59 11.05
CA ILE A 105 12.00 10.44 10.49
C ILE A 105 11.38 11.73 9.92
N GLU A 106 10.31 11.61 9.14
CA GLU A 106 9.59 12.75 8.56
C GLU A 106 9.04 13.69 9.64
N VAL A 107 8.43 13.14 10.70
CA VAL A 107 7.89 13.94 11.81
C VAL A 107 9.01 14.61 12.61
N ALA A 108 10.17 13.95 12.79
CA ALA A 108 11.32 14.54 13.44
C ALA A 108 11.88 15.73 12.63
N ALA A 109 12.07 15.54 11.32
CA ALA A 109 12.52 16.60 10.42
C ALA A 109 11.54 17.78 10.39
N PHE A 110 10.23 17.50 10.32
CA PHE A 110 9.21 18.55 10.38
C PHE A 110 9.25 19.32 11.71
N ARG A 111 9.51 18.64 12.82
CA ARG A 111 9.63 19.27 14.14
C ARG A 111 10.87 20.15 14.25
N GLU A 112 11.98 19.78 13.61
CA GLU A 112 13.19 20.60 13.54
C GLU A 112 12.96 21.85 12.68
N MET A 113 12.44 21.70 11.47
CA MET A 113 12.09 22.84 10.60
C MET A 113 11.11 23.81 11.28
N ALA A 114 10.11 23.29 11.99
CA ALA A 114 9.15 24.12 12.72
C ALA A 114 9.78 24.88 13.91
N LYS A 115 10.89 24.40 14.48
CA LYS A 115 11.65 25.15 15.49
C LYS A 115 12.46 26.27 14.82
N GLU A 116 13.16 25.97 13.73
CA GLU A 116 13.96 26.95 12.99
C GLU A 116 13.10 28.10 12.48
N MET A 117 11.96 27.82 11.83
CA MET A 117 11.03 28.88 11.38
C MET A 117 10.52 29.75 12.54
N ARG A 118 10.29 29.17 13.73
CA ARG A 118 9.88 29.94 14.92
C ARG A 118 11.00 30.83 15.46
N GLU A 119 12.25 30.39 15.33
CA GLU A 119 13.42 31.18 15.73
C GLU A 119 13.70 32.32 14.75
N GLU A 120 13.54 32.08 13.45
CA GLU A 120 13.61 33.12 12.41
C GLU A 120 12.55 34.20 12.61
N LEU A 121 11.28 33.81 12.81
CA LEU A 121 10.19 34.75 13.07
C LEU A 121 10.40 35.59 14.34
N LYS A 122 11.09 35.05 15.35
CA LYS A 122 11.45 35.82 16.55
C LYS A 122 12.54 36.85 16.25
N LYS A 123 13.56 36.47 15.46
CA LYS A 123 14.65 37.38 15.05
C LYS A 123 14.19 38.49 14.12
N GLU A 124 13.16 38.27 13.30
CA GLU A 124 12.57 39.30 12.44
C GLU A 124 11.68 40.30 13.20
N GLN A 125 11.24 39.96 14.42
CA GLN A 125 10.39 40.83 15.25
C GLN A 125 11.16 41.64 16.32
N GLU A 126 12.45 41.35 16.53
CA GLU A 126 13.41 42.13 17.34
C GLU A 126 14.16 43.15 16.48
#